data_AF-A0A0G1L741-F1
#
_entry.id   AF-A0A0G1L741-F1
#
_cell.length_a   1.000
_cell.length_b   1.000
_cell.length_c   1.000
_cell.angle_alpha   90.00
_cell.angle_beta   90.00
_cell.angle_gamma   90.00
#
_symmetry.space_group_name_H-M   'P 1'
#
loop_
_entity.id
_entity.type
_entity.pdbx_description
1 polymer ?
#
loop_
_entity_poly.entity_id
_entity_poly.type
_entity_poly.pdbx_seq_one_letter_code
_entity_poly.pdbx_strand_id
1 'polypeptide(L)'
;MLRVKRKKFTKKLDKKYFPVNQRIRASQVSVIDENGESLGNMPLNQALQLAEEKELDLVEVNPKSEPPICKILNYGQFQYQQSRKAQQQKSHAKKVETKGIRISYKIGKHDLEFRQNQAQKFLSKGDKVKIEMILRGRERQYTKEAIQKINVFINFFQDNVIIEQVPKKQGNQLSAIIAPSKNPVYAKAKNQADLPDDPETDKTDETTTTN
;
A
#
# COMPACT_ATOMS: atom_id res chain seq x y z
N MET A 1 32.23 31.39 -0.39
CA MET A 1 31.05 30.53 -0.16
C MET A 1 31.28 29.15 -0.79
N LEU A 2 31.54 28.10 0.00
CA LEU A 2 31.68 26.75 -0.54
C LEU A 2 30.31 26.15 -0.85
N ARG A 3 30.08 25.80 -2.12
CA ARG A 3 28.88 25.11 -2.60
C ARG A 3 28.95 23.64 -2.17
N VAL A 4 28.36 23.31 -1.03
CA VAL A 4 28.21 21.92 -0.58
C VAL A 4 27.35 21.17 -1.58
N LYS A 5 27.97 20.32 -2.41
CA LYS A 5 27.28 19.40 -3.32
C LYS A 5 26.57 18.35 -2.44
N ARG A 6 25.26 18.50 -2.23
CA ARG A 6 24.43 17.45 -1.60
C ARG A 6 24.62 16.15 -2.36
N LYS A 7 25.23 15.13 -1.73
CA LYS A 7 25.29 13.76 -2.25
C LYS A 7 23.86 13.31 -2.52
N LYS A 8 23.54 12.98 -3.78
CA LYS A 8 22.25 12.40 -4.14
C LYS A 8 22.12 11.06 -3.42
N PHE A 9 21.16 10.94 -2.51
CA PHE A 9 20.86 9.68 -1.83
C PHE A 9 20.25 8.72 -2.86
N THR A 10 21.09 7.90 -3.49
CA THR A 10 20.60 6.84 -4.37
C THR A 10 20.09 5.73 -3.48
N LYS A 11 18.76 5.58 -3.40
CA LYS A 11 18.13 4.47 -2.69
C LYS A 11 18.60 3.18 -3.36
N LYS A 12 19.51 2.41 -2.72
CA LYS A 12 19.90 1.09 -3.21
C LYS A 12 18.63 0.26 -3.34
N LEU A 13 18.43 -0.33 -4.51
CA LEU A 13 17.31 -1.24 -4.75
C LEU A 13 17.60 -2.51 -3.95
N ASP A 14 16.74 -2.83 -2.99
CA ASP A 14 16.75 -4.13 -2.30
C ASP A 14 16.47 -5.21 -3.34
N LYS A 15 17.53 -5.79 -3.90
CA LYS A 15 17.42 -6.97 -4.77
C LYS A 15 17.04 -8.13 -3.87
N LYS A 16 15.88 -8.76 -4.14
CA LYS A 16 15.47 -9.96 -3.43
C LYS A 16 16.52 -11.05 -3.67
N TYR A 17 17.18 -11.45 -2.60
CA TYR A 17 18.19 -12.50 -2.62
C TYR A 17 17.51 -13.85 -2.40
N PHE A 18 17.89 -14.84 -3.21
CA PHE A 18 17.45 -16.22 -3.07
C PHE A 18 18.68 -17.08 -2.74
N PRO A 19 18.65 -17.89 -1.66
CA PRO A 19 19.69 -18.88 -1.39
C PRO A 19 19.82 -19.88 -2.55
N VAL A 20 21.06 -20.28 -2.85
CA VAL A 20 21.38 -21.16 -3.98
C VAL A 20 22.39 -22.21 -3.54
N ASN A 21 22.19 -23.45 -3.99
CA ASN A 21 23.06 -24.60 -3.75
C ASN A 21 23.42 -24.72 -2.26
N GLN A 22 24.72 -24.72 -1.94
CA GLN A 22 25.25 -24.83 -0.58
C GLN A 22 24.85 -23.69 0.38
N ARG A 23 24.24 -22.61 -0.13
CA ARG A 23 23.73 -21.52 0.72
C ARG A 23 22.37 -21.84 1.34
N ILE A 24 21.70 -22.88 0.87
CA ILE A 24 20.46 -23.40 1.45
C ILE A 24 20.80 -24.08 2.77
N ARG A 25 20.07 -23.74 3.84
CA ARG A 25 20.35 -24.23 5.20
C ARG A 25 19.36 -25.28 5.70
N ALA A 26 18.27 -25.50 4.96
CA ALA A 26 17.26 -26.48 5.34
C ALA A 26 17.77 -27.91 5.18
N SER A 27 17.40 -28.81 6.10
CA SER A 27 17.77 -30.22 6.02
C SER A 27 16.91 -31.00 5.02
N GLN A 28 15.64 -30.62 4.90
CA GLN A 28 14.65 -31.18 3.99
C GLN A 28 14.09 -30.07 3.11
N VAL A 29 13.88 -30.37 1.84
CA VAL A 29 13.38 -29.42 0.83
C VAL A 29 12.32 -30.09 -0.05
N SER A 30 11.34 -29.30 -0.49
CA SER A 30 10.39 -29.72 -1.53
C SER A 30 10.92 -29.27 -2.88
N VAL A 31 11.19 -30.22 -3.79
CA VAL A 31 11.90 -29.94 -5.04
C VAL A 31 10.95 -29.94 -6.23
N ILE A 32 11.12 -28.92 -7.07
CA ILE A 32 10.49 -28.80 -8.38
C ILE A 32 11.59 -28.80 -9.44
N ASP A 33 11.38 -29.61 -10.47
CA ASP A 33 12.32 -29.82 -11.55
C ASP A 33 12.34 -28.67 -12.57
N GLU A 34 13.29 -28.66 -13.52
CA GLU A 34 13.36 -27.63 -14.58
C GLU A 34 12.12 -27.59 -15.48
N ASN A 35 11.46 -28.75 -15.65
CA ASN A 35 10.22 -28.89 -16.41
C ASN A 35 8.99 -28.41 -15.64
N GLY A 36 9.13 -28.06 -14.36
CA GLY A 36 8.04 -27.67 -13.48
C GLY A 36 7.33 -28.84 -12.81
N GLU A 37 7.83 -30.06 -12.98
CA GLU A 37 7.32 -31.25 -12.29
C GLU A 37 7.73 -31.25 -10.81
N SER A 38 6.83 -31.68 -9.92
CA SER A 38 7.12 -31.74 -8.49
C SER A 38 7.73 -33.11 -8.15
N LEU A 39 9.00 -33.12 -7.74
CA LEU A 39 9.71 -34.33 -7.33
C LEU A 39 9.41 -34.72 -5.87
N GLY A 40 8.69 -33.86 -5.15
CA GLY A 40 8.28 -34.10 -3.77
C GLY A 40 9.34 -33.66 -2.75
N ASN A 41 9.21 -34.15 -1.52
CA ASN A 41 10.07 -33.79 -0.41
C ASN A 41 11.26 -34.74 -0.34
N MET A 42 12.46 -34.19 -0.21
CA MET A 42 13.70 -34.96 -0.15
C MET A 42 14.77 -34.24 0.69
N PRO A 43 15.80 -34.96 1.16
CA PRO A 43 16.95 -34.34 1.82
C PRO A 43 17.68 -33.38 0.89
N LEU A 44 18.24 -32.30 1.46
CA LEU A 44 18.97 -31.29 0.70
C LEU A 44 20.10 -31.89 -0.15
N ASN A 45 20.83 -32.88 0.37
CA ASN A 45 21.94 -33.51 -0.35
C ASN A 45 21.49 -34.18 -1.65
N GLN A 46 20.34 -34.86 -1.63
CA GLN A 46 19.78 -35.50 -2.82
C GLN A 46 19.32 -34.44 -3.83
N ALA A 47 18.69 -33.36 -3.37
CA ALA A 47 18.29 -32.25 -4.22
C ALA A 47 19.50 -31.55 -4.88
N LEU A 48 20.62 -31.43 -4.17
CA LEU A 48 21.87 -30.87 -4.72
C LEU A 48 22.47 -31.79 -5.79
N GLN A 49 22.47 -33.10 -5.58
CA GLN A 49 22.95 -34.07 -6.57
C GLN A 49 22.12 -34.01 -7.85
N LEU A 50 20.78 -33.98 -7.74
CA LEU A 50 19.90 -33.86 -8.90
C LEU A 50 20.13 -32.57 -9.70
N ALA A 51 20.44 -31.46 -9.01
CA ALA A 51 20.77 -30.20 -9.69
C ALA A 51 22.13 -30.30 -10.41
N GLU A 52 23.12 -30.94 -9.79
CA GLU A 52 24.46 -31.15 -10.35
C GLU A 52 24.45 -32.09 -11.57
N GLU A 53 23.69 -33.20 -11.50
CA GLU A 53 23.49 -34.14 -12.62
C GLU A 53 22.92 -33.46 -13.88
N LYS A 54 22.17 -32.38 -13.67
CA LYS A 54 21.54 -31.60 -14.74
C LYS A 54 22.33 -30.35 -15.12
N GLU A 55 23.48 -30.11 -14.51
CA GLU A 55 24.29 -28.89 -14.68
C GLU A 55 23.50 -27.59 -14.39
N LEU A 56 22.56 -27.65 -13.45
CA LEU A 56 21.70 -26.54 -13.04
C LEU A 56 21.92 -26.18 -11.55
N ASP A 57 21.31 -25.08 -11.11
CA ASP A 57 21.37 -24.65 -9.72
C ASP A 57 20.10 -25.05 -8.97
N LEU A 58 20.25 -25.48 -7.71
CA LEU A 58 19.15 -25.59 -6.76
C LEU A 58 18.90 -24.23 -6.12
N VAL A 59 17.76 -23.61 -6.42
CA VAL A 59 17.40 -22.27 -5.93
C VAL A 59 16.20 -22.35 -4.99
N GLU A 60 16.36 -21.84 -3.77
CA GLU A 60 15.28 -21.73 -2.80
C GLU A 60 14.34 -20.58 -3.18
N VAL A 61 13.14 -20.88 -3.67
CA VAL A 61 12.18 -19.88 -4.15
C VAL A 61 11.20 -19.42 -3.08
N ASN A 62 10.84 -20.31 -2.16
CA ASN A 62 9.92 -20.01 -1.06
C ASN A 62 10.43 -20.53 0.29
N PRO A 63 11.00 -19.66 1.14
CA PRO A 63 11.45 -20.03 2.47
C PRO A 63 10.30 -20.20 3.47
N LYS A 64 9.08 -19.75 3.15
CA LYS A 64 7.95 -19.73 4.11
C LYS A 64 7.23 -21.08 4.24
N SER A 65 7.55 -22.02 3.37
CA SER A 65 6.94 -23.36 3.38
C SER A 65 7.76 -24.30 4.26
N GLU A 66 7.10 -25.24 4.91
CA GLU A 66 7.72 -26.30 5.70
C GLU A 66 7.38 -27.65 5.05
N PRO A 67 8.30 -28.28 4.29
CA PRO A 67 9.68 -27.87 4.00
C PRO A 67 9.80 -26.74 2.94
N PRO A 68 10.92 -25.98 2.92
CA PRO A 68 11.14 -24.91 1.95
C PRO A 68 11.08 -25.42 0.50
N ILE A 69 10.53 -24.61 -0.40
CA ILE A 69 10.38 -24.99 -1.81
C ILE A 69 11.62 -24.55 -2.58
N CYS A 70 12.30 -25.52 -3.17
CA CYS A 70 13.46 -25.35 -4.03
C CYS A 70 13.10 -25.69 -5.48
N LYS A 71 13.68 -24.98 -6.44
CA LYS A 71 13.56 -25.26 -7.87
C LYS A 71 14.93 -25.51 -8.47
N ILE A 72 15.03 -26.51 -9.35
CA ILE A 72 16.21 -26.75 -10.18
C ILE A 72 16.09 -25.86 -11.42
N LEU A 73 17.01 -24.89 -11.58
CA LEU A 73 17.00 -23.93 -12.69
C LEU A 73 18.33 -23.19 -12.82
N ASN A 74 18.54 -22.49 -13.94
CA ASN A 74 19.70 -21.61 -14.08
C ASN A 74 19.53 -20.31 -13.27
N TYR A 75 20.35 -20.09 -12.25
CA TYR A 75 20.18 -18.95 -11.35
C TYR A 75 20.34 -17.59 -12.04
N GLY A 76 21.29 -17.48 -12.99
CA GLY A 76 21.54 -16.23 -13.72
C GLY A 76 20.33 -15.80 -14.57
N GLN A 77 19.75 -16.75 -15.30
CA GLN A 77 18.54 -16.51 -16.09
C GLN A 77 17.34 -16.17 -15.20
N PHE A 78 17.17 -16.90 -14.09
CA PHE A 78 16.11 -16.64 -13.12
C PHE A 78 16.21 -15.24 -12.50
N GLN A 79 17.39 -14.81 -12.07
CA GLN A 79 17.60 -13.45 -11.57
C GLN A 79 17.24 -12.39 -12.60
N TYR A 80 17.63 -12.59 -13.87
CA TYR A 80 17.28 -11.68 -14.95
C TYR A 80 15.76 -11.59 -15.12
N GLN A 81 15.09 -12.73 -15.26
CA GLN A 81 13.63 -12.78 -15.41
C GLN A 81 12.92 -12.14 -14.21
N GLN A 82 13.37 -12.42 -12.98
CA GLN A 82 12.78 -11.82 -11.79
C GLN A 82 12.97 -10.31 -11.75
N SER A 83 14.15 -9.82 -12.15
CA SER A 83 14.41 -8.39 -12.21
C SER A 83 13.53 -7.70 -13.26
N ARG A 84 13.32 -8.33 -14.43
CA ARG A 84 12.45 -7.83 -15.50
C ARG A 84 10.99 -7.83 -15.07
N LYS A 85 10.51 -8.92 -14.49
CA LYS A 85 9.15 -9.01 -13.91
C LYS A 85 8.94 -7.93 -12.85
N ALA A 86 9.89 -7.76 -11.92
CA ALA A 86 9.80 -6.73 -10.88
C ALA A 86 9.82 -5.31 -11.46
N GLN A 87 10.60 -5.05 -12.52
CA GLN A 87 10.60 -3.76 -13.22
C GLN A 87 9.27 -3.50 -13.93
N GLN A 88 8.73 -4.49 -14.65
CA GLN A 88 7.44 -4.41 -15.31
C GLN A 88 6.31 -4.16 -14.30
N GLN A 89 6.29 -4.92 -13.19
CA GLN A 89 5.32 -4.71 -12.12
C GLN A 89 5.41 -3.29 -11.54
N LYS A 90 6.63 -2.77 -11.32
CA LYS A 90 6.83 -1.40 -10.85
C LYS A 90 6.39 -0.34 -11.86
N SER A 91 6.59 -0.57 -13.16
CA SER A 91 6.14 0.36 -14.20
C SER A 91 4.63 0.32 -14.41
N HIS A 92 4.00 -0.85 -14.25
CA HIS A 92 2.55 -1.01 -14.36
C HIS A 92 1.80 -0.59 -13.10
N ALA A 93 2.45 -0.59 -11.93
CA ALA A 93 1.88 -0.07 -10.70
C ALA A 93 1.60 1.44 -10.86
N LYS A 94 0.31 1.78 -10.99
CA LYS A 94 -0.14 3.17 -11.04
C LYS A 94 0.21 3.84 -9.72
N LYS A 95 1.15 4.79 -9.76
CA LYS A 95 1.56 5.55 -8.59
C LYS A 95 0.44 6.51 -8.21
N VAL A 96 -0.27 6.21 -7.13
CA VAL A 96 -1.26 7.12 -6.54
C VAL A 96 -0.52 8.22 -5.82
N GLU A 97 -0.62 9.45 -6.31
CA GLU A 97 -0.01 10.61 -5.66
C GLU A 97 -1.05 11.42 -4.88
N THR A 98 -0.60 12.17 -3.88
CA THR A 98 -1.45 13.14 -3.18
C THR A 98 -1.19 14.52 -3.77
N LYS A 99 -2.18 15.06 -4.47
CA LYS A 99 -2.12 16.41 -5.06
C LYS A 99 -2.73 17.42 -4.09
N GLY A 100 -2.02 18.53 -3.88
CA GLY A 100 -2.49 19.60 -3.00
C GLY A 100 -3.34 20.62 -3.75
N ILE A 101 -4.47 21.01 -3.18
CA ILE A 101 -5.28 22.14 -3.64
C ILE A 101 -5.43 23.11 -2.47
N ARG A 102 -5.01 24.35 -2.69
CA ARG A 102 -5.13 25.41 -1.70
C ARG A 102 -6.33 26.29 -2.01
N ILE A 103 -7.19 26.49 -1.02
CA ILE A 103 -8.32 27.42 -1.05
C ILE A 103 -8.11 28.52 0.00
N SER A 104 -8.56 29.73 -0.32
CA SER A 104 -8.49 30.89 0.58
C SER A 104 -9.79 31.04 1.37
N TYR A 105 -9.73 31.61 2.57
CA TYR A 105 -10.93 31.85 3.38
C TYR A 105 -11.97 32.74 2.66
N LYS A 106 -11.50 33.75 1.93
CA LYS A 106 -12.32 34.71 1.17
C LYS A 106 -12.50 34.32 -0.31
N ILE A 107 -12.42 33.04 -0.64
CA ILE A 107 -12.58 32.56 -2.01
C ILE A 107 -13.98 32.94 -2.56
N GLY A 108 -14.02 33.47 -3.79
CA GLY A 108 -15.26 33.74 -4.51
C GLY A 108 -15.84 32.48 -5.13
N LYS A 109 -17.14 32.50 -5.49
CA LYS A 109 -17.85 31.35 -6.06
C LYS A 109 -17.17 30.79 -7.31
N HIS A 110 -16.80 31.66 -8.25
CA HIS A 110 -16.15 31.25 -9.51
C HIS A 110 -14.78 30.59 -9.30
N ASP A 111 -13.95 31.12 -8.38
CA ASP A 111 -12.65 30.51 -8.05
C ASP A 111 -12.82 29.18 -7.30
N LEU A 112 -13.84 29.08 -6.42
CA LEU A 112 -14.18 27.82 -5.76
C LEU A 112 -14.52 26.73 -6.78
N GLU A 113 -15.38 27.02 -7.75
CA GLU A 113 -15.75 26.10 -8.84
C GLU A 113 -14.54 25.68 -9.68
N PHE A 114 -13.62 26.62 -9.98
CA PHE A 114 -12.38 26.29 -10.68
C PHE A 114 -11.51 25.30 -9.89
N ARG A 115 -11.40 25.49 -8.57
CA ARG A 115 -10.68 24.58 -7.67
C ARG A 115 -11.37 23.22 -7.55
N GLN A 116 -12.70 23.19 -7.56
CA GLN A 116 -13.47 21.94 -7.57
C GLN A 116 -13.22 21.16 -8.87
N ASN A 117 -13.28 21.82 -10.02
CA ASN A 117 -12.95 21.21 -11.31
C ASN A 117 -11.51 20.70 -11.36
N GLN A 118 -10.56 21.42 -10.77
CA GLN A 118 -9.18 20.96 -10.62
C GLN A 118 -9.09 19.70 -9.75
N ALA A 119 -9.80 19.65 -8.62
CA ALA A 119 -9.86 18.46 -7.77
C ALA A 119 -10.48 17.27 -8.51
N GLN A 120 -11.57 17.50 -9.25
CA GLN A 120 -12.22 16.46 -10.06
C GLN A 120 -11.26 15.83 -11.06
N LYS A 121 -10.42 16.63 -11.72
CA LYS A 121 -9.38 16.15 -12.65
C LYS A 121 -8.31 15.30 -11.97
N PHE A 122 -7.98 15.56 -10.71
CA PHE A 122 -7.04 14.72 -9.96
C PHE A 122 -7.69 13.42 -9.50
N LEU A 123 -8.92 13.51 -8.99
CA LEU A 123 -9.70 12.35 -8.56
C LEU A 123 -9.99 11.39 -9.72
N SER A 124 -10.32 11.91 -10.91
CA SER A 124 -10.55 11.08 -12.11
C SER A 124 -9.28 10.38 -12.59
N LYS A 125 -8.11 10.98 -12.35
CA LYS A 125 -6.80 10.35 -12.58
C LYS A 125 -6.47 9.29 -11.53
N GLY A 126 -7.23 9.16 -10.44
CA GLY A 126 -7.01 8.21 -9.37
C GLY A 126 -6.07 8.71 -8.27
N ASP A 127 -5.71 9.99 -8.30
CA ASP A 127 -4.89 10.64 -7.28
C ASP A 127 -5.74 11.04 -6.06
N LYS A 128 -5.10 11.12 -4.89
CA LYS A 128 -5.70 11.74 -3.71
C LYS A 128 -5.62 13.25 -3.80
N VAL A 129 -6.58 13.93 -3.20
CA VAL A 129 -6.57 15.40 -3.12
C VAL A 129 -6.49 15.82 -1.67
N LYS A 130 -5.44 16.58 -1.33
CA LYS A 130 -5.30 17.27 -0.06
C LYS A 130 -5.79 18.70 -0.23
N ILE A 131 -6.94 19.01 0.36
CA ILE A 131 -7.46 20.38 0.43
C ILE A 131 -6.79 21.09 1.60
N GLU A 132 -6.23 22.26 1.36
CA GLU A 132 -5.60 23.09 2.38
C GLU A 132 -6.18 24.51 2.38
N MET A 133 -6.45 25.04 3.57
CA MET A 133 -6.80 26.44 3.79
C MET A 133 -5.87 27.03 4.84
N ILE A 134 -5.21 28.14 4.52
CA ILE A 134 -4.35 28.86 5.48
C ILE A 134 -5.15 30.02 6.07
N LEU A 135 -5.28 30.05 7.40
CA LEU A 135 -5.91 31.17 8.10
C LEU A 135 -4.82 32.13 8.59
N ARG A 136 -4.92 33.41 8.21
CA ARG A 136 -3.92 34.43 8.55
C ARG A 136 -4.45 35.45 9.56
N GLY A 137 -3.63 35.79 10.56
CA GLY A 137 -3.93 36.85 11.53
C GLY A 137 -5.26 36.64 12.24
N ARG A 138 -6.17 37.62 12.09
CA ARG A 138 -7.51 37.63 12.72
C ARG A 138 -8.45 36.55 12.18
N GLU A 139 -8.16 35.95 11.03
CA GLU A 139 -9.00 34.90 10.44
C GLU A 139 -9.00 33.61 11.26
N ARG A 140 -8.02 33.43 12.15
CA ARG A 140 -7.92 32.23 13.02
C ARG A 140 -9.14 32.06 13.93
N GLN A 141 -9.87 33.13 14.26
CA GLN A 141 -11.09 33.05 15.06
C GLN A 141 -12.24 32.36 14.32
N TYR A 142 -12.25 32.44 12.98
CA TYR A 142 -13.28 31.85 12.11
C TYR A 142 -12.95 30.40 11.71
N THR A 143 -12.27 29.65 12.58
CA THR A 143 -11.89 28.26 12.30
C THR A 143 -13.12 27.39 12.01
N LYS A 144 -14.25 27.60 12.71
CA LYS A 144 -15.49 26.84 12.49
C LYS A 144 -16.08 27.07 11.09
N GLU A 145 -16.18 28.33 10.67
CA GLU A 145 -16.66 28.70 9.33
C GLU A 145 -15.72 28.18 8.23
N ALA A 146 -14.41 28.23 8.47
CA ALA A 146 -13.41 27.70 7.55
C ALA A 146 -13.55 26.17 7.36
N ILE A 147 -13.83 25.42 8.44
CA ILE A 147 -14.15 23.99 8.37
C ILE A 147 -15.41 23.76 7.54
N GLN A 148 -16.46 24.54 7.77
CA GLN A 148 -17.71 24.43 7.00
C GLN A 148 -17.48 24.69 5.51
N LYS A 149 -16.65 25.68 5.14
CA LYS A 149 -16.29 25.93 3.74
C LYS A 149 -15.56 24.75 3.09
N ILE A 150 -14.67 24.09 3.82
CA ILE A 150 -14.01 22.86 3.34
C ILE A 150 -15.04 21.74 3.18
N ASN A 151 -15.95 21.57 4.13
CA ASN A 151 -17.03 20.57 4.02
C ASN A 151 -17.92 20.83 2.80
N VAL A 152 -18.31 22.08 2.53
CA VAL A 152 -19.05 22.46 1.32
C VAL A 152 -18.25 22.11 0.05
N PHE A 153 -16.95 22.36 0.05
CA PHE A 153 -16.07 21.98 -1.06
C PHE A 153 -16.05 20.46 -1.28
N ILE A 154 -15.99 19.67 -0.20
CA ILE A 154 -15.99 18.20 -0.26
C ILE A 154 -17.35 17.66 -0.70
N ASN A 155 -18.45 18.21 -0.18
CA ASN A 155 -19.82 17.79 -0.46
C ASN A 155 -20.19 17.88 -1.94
N PHE A 156 -19.54 18.77 -2.70
CA PHE A 156 -19.67 18.84 -4.16
C PHE A 156 -19.36 17.51 -4.86
N PHE A 157 -18.47 16.69 -4.28
CA PHE A 157 -18.06 15.41 -4.87
C PHE A 157 -18.92 14.22 -4.45
N GLN A 158 -19.78 14.39 -3.43
CA GLN A 158 -20.75 13.40 -2.95
C GLN A 158 -20.14 11.97 -2.84
N ASP A 159 -20.80 10.97 -3.43
CA ASP A 159 -20.43 9.55 -3.36
C ASP A 159 -19.23 9.15 -4.23
N ASN A 160 -18.70 10.08 -5.03
CA ASN A 160 -17.53 9.82 -5.88
C ASN A 160 -16.21 9.83 -5.10
N VAL A 161 -16.24 10.23 -3.82
CA VAL A 161 -15.06 10.35 -2.97
C VAL A 161 -15.24 9.69 -1.62
N ILE A 162 -14.14 9.24 -1.04
CA ILE A 162 -14.02 8.75 0.32
C ILE A 162 -13.18 9.76 1.09
N ILE A 163 -13.66 10.18 2.26
CA ILE A 163 -12.94 11.11 3.13
C ILE A 163 -11.95 10.29 3.96
N GLU A 164 -10.67 10.37 3.64
CA GLU A 164 -9.61 9.73 4.46
C GLU A 164 -9.29 10.53 5.70
N GLN A 165 -9.27 11.87 5.55
CA GLN A 165 -9.00 12.77 6.65
C GLN A 165 -10.03 13.89 6.67
N VAL A 166 -10.85 13.91 7.71
CA VAL A 166 -11.81 14.99 7.97
C VAL A 166 -11.09 16.34 8.15
N PRO A 167 -11.74 17.47 7.81
CA PRO A 167 -11.11 18.78 7.94
C PRO A 167 -10.69 19.06 9.39
N LYS A 168 -9.38 19.11 9.61
CA LYS A 168 -8.79 19.34 10.93
C LYS A 168 -7.75 20.45 10.86
N LYS A 169 -7.66 21.22 11.94
CA LYS A 169 -6.62 22.24 12.10
C LYS A 169 -5.28 21.55 12.37
N GLN A 170 -4.31 21.81 11.50
CA GLN A 170 -2.91 21.41 11.62
C GLN A 170 -2.04 22.67 11.70
N GLY A 171 -1.81 23.16 12.92
CA GLY A 171 -1.07 24.41 13.13
C GLY A 171 -1.81 25.64 12.57
N ASN A 172 -1.19 26.32 11.61
CA ASN A 172 -1.75 27.52 10.97
C ASN A 172 -2.64 27.23 9.75
N GLN A 173 -2.81 25.96 9.39
CA GLN A 173 -3.62 25.54 8.25
C GLN A 173 -4.71 24.57 8.69
N LEU A 174 -5.82 24.58 7.95
CA LEU A 174 -6.85 23.55 7.96
C LEU A 174 -6.61 22.64 6.77
N SER A 175 -6.64 21.34 6.97
CA SER A 175 -6.43 20.37 5.91
C SER A 175 -7.43 19.23 5.97
N ALA A 176 -7.80 18.73 4.79
CA ALA A 176 -8.61 17.54 4.60
C ALA A 176 -8.04 16.71 3.45
N ILE A 177 -8.22 15.40 3.47
CA ILE A 177 -7.77 14.51 2.41
C ILE A 177 -8.95 13.68 1.92
N ILE A 178 -9.18 13.73 0.61
CA ILE A 178 -10.19 12.93 -0.09
C ILE A 178 -9.51 12.02 -1.11
N ALA A 179 -10.06 10.82 -1.26
CA ALA A 179 -9.63 9.80 -2.20
C ALA A 179 -10.78 9.44 -3.15
N PRO A 180 -10.51 9.01 -4.39
CA PRO A 180 -11.56 8.59 -5.32
C PRO A 180 -12.19 7.26 -4.90
N SER A 181 -13.53 7.17 -4.86
CA SER A 181 -14.25 5.96 -4.45
C SER A 181 -14.09 4.79 -5.42
N LYS A 182 -13.87 5.08 -6.71
CA LYS A 182 -13.69 4.08 -7.78
C LYS A 182 -12.33 3.39 -7.79
N ASN A 183 -11.38 3.77 -6.94
CA ASN A 183 -10.09 3.12 -6.89
C ASN A 183 -10.21 1.82 -6.05
N PRO A 184 -9.84 0.64 -6.59
CA PRO A 184 -10.05 -0.66 -5.94
C PRO A 184 -9.35 -0.81 -4.58
N VAL A 185 -8.35 0.03 -4.30
CA VAL A 185 -7.71 0.11 -2.98
C VAL A 185 -8.67 0.65 -1.91
N TYR A 186 -9.56 1.58 -2.26
CA TYR A 186 -10.52 2.22 -1.33
C TYR A 186 -11.93 1.65 -1.43
N ALA A 187 -12.29 0.96 -2.52
CA ALA A 187 -13.56 0.25 -2.62
C ALA A 187 -13.74 -0.84 -1.55
N LYS A 188 -12.64 -1.42 -1.04
CA LYS A 188 -12.66 -2.41 0.04
C LYS A 188 -12.99 -1.81 1.42
N ALA A 189 -12.76 -0.52 1.64
CA ALA A 189 -12.98 0.12 2.94
C ALA A 189 -14.46 0.43 3.23
N LYS A 190 -15.34 0.45 2.21
CA LYS A 190 -16.79 0.64 2.42
C LYS A 190 -17.49 -0.62 2.95
N ASN A 191 -16.92 -1.80 2.80
CA ASN A 191 -17.58 -3.08 3.14
C ASN A 191 -17.24 -3.61 4.55
N GLN A 192 -16.54 -2.83 5.38
CA GLN A 192 -16.09 -3.27 6.71
C GLN A 192 -16.68 -2.44 7.85
N ALA A 193 -17.65 -1.56 7.56
CA ALA A 193 -18.34 -0.71 8.53
C ALA A 193 -19.70 -1.27 9.01
N ASP A 194 -20.17 -2.40 8.47
CA ASP A 194 -21.40 -3.09 8.89
C ASP A 194 -21.09 -4.40 9.63
N LEU A 195 -20.29 -4.33 10.70
CA LEU A 195 -20.46 -5.30 11.79
C LEU A 195 -21.30 -4.61 12.87
N PRO A 196 -22.48 -5.14 13.23
CA PRO A 196 -23.21 -4.63 14.38
C PRO A 196 -22.34 -4.75 15.63
N ASP A 197 -22.29 -3.67 16.41
CA ASP A 197 -21.84 -3.68 17.80
C ASP A 197 -22.67 -4.73 18.56
N ASP A 198 -22.09 -5.90 18.84
CA ASP A 198 -22.66 -6.81 19.84
C ASP A 198 -22.57 -6.10 21.20
N PRO A 199 -23.70 -5.86 21.89
CA PRO A 199 -23.66 -5.26 23.22
C PRO A 199 -23.15 -6.28 24.24
N GLU A 200 -22.19 -5.84 25.05
CA GLU A 200 -21.86 -6.43 26.34
C GLU A 200 -23.13 -6.84 27.10
N THR A 201 -23.22 -8.11 27.50
CA THR A 201 -23.97 -8.51 28.69
C THR A 201 -23.10 -9.42 29.56
N ASP A 202 -22.40 -8.76 30.48
CA ASP A 202 -22.05 -9.31 31.79
C ASP A 202 -23.33 -9.69 32.53
N LYS A 203 -23.50 -10.97 32.89
CA LYS A 203 -24.12 -11.42 34.15
C LYS A 203 -23.66 -12.83 34.51
N THR A 204 -22.96 -12.90 35.64
CA THR A 204 -22.86 -14.05 36.53
C THR A 204 -24.19 -14.28 37.27
N ASP A 205 -24.32 -15.48 37.84
CA ASP A 205 -25.25 -15.93 38.90
C ASP A 205 -26.39 -16.93 38.53
N GLU A 206 -26.16 -18.16 39.02
CA GLU A 206 -27.04 -18.91 39.93
C GLU A 206 -28.13 -19.91 39.45
N THR A 207 -27.93 -21.14 39.97
CA THR A 207 -28.90 -22.14 40.46
C THR A 207 -29.55 -23.16 39.50
N THR A 208 -29.03 -24.39 39.58
CA THR A 208 -29.75 -25.62 39.20
C THR A 208 -30.45 -26.18 40.45
N THR A 209 -31.78 -26.11 40.48
CA THR A 209 -32.65 -26.85 41.40
C THR A 209 -33.72 -27.61 40.60
N THR A 210 -33.70 -28.93 40.74
CA THR A 210 -34.79 -29.93 40.76
C THR A 210 -36.02 -29.79 39.85
N ASN A 211 -36.21 -30.81 39.00
CA ASN A 211 -37.28 -31.82 39.13
C ASN A 211 -36.92 -33.09 38.36
#